data_AF-A0A2H0BBB0-F1
#
_entry.id   AF-A0A2H0BBB0-F1
#
_cell.length_a   1.000
_cell.length_b   1.000
_cell.length_c   1.000
_cell.angle_alpha   90.00
_cell.angle_beta   90.00
_cell.angle_gamma   90.00
#
_symmetry.space_group_name_H-M   'P 1'
#
loop_
_entity.id
_entity.type
_entity.pdbx_description
1 polymer ?
#
loop_
_entity_poly.entity_id
_entity_poly.type
_entity_poly.pdbx_seq_one_letter_code
_entity_poly.pdbx_strand_id
1 'polypeptide(L)'
;MRFPVLIEFVEKYIGHPLPYREEIISINKIRNRLVHRDGLVSDIDIRNKSNEELEMKWISLKWYTKINEVLTEITYDLRKEGLNVNNLTYKVVDNKKTFKLGQKITIDINEFNGIAYTCAEFAQYIYSSMPKPGNNNGL
;
A
#
# COMPACT_ATOMS: atom_id res chain seq x y z
N MET A 1 -20.75 1.30 8.82
CA MET A 1 -20.50 1.24 7.36
C MET A 1 -19.36 0.25 7.11
N ARG A 2 -19.48 -0.67 6.14
CA ARG A 2 -18.36 -1.56 5.77
C ARG A 2 -17.31 -0.75 5.01
N PHE A 3 -16.02 -1.01 5.25
CA PHE A 3 -14.95 -0.21 4.64
C PHE A 3 -14.98 -0.13 3.10
N PRO A 4 -15.27 -1.20 2.33
CA PRO A 4 -15.43 -1.09 0.88
C PRO A 4 -16.54 -0.12 0.44
N VAL A 5 -17.63 -0.03 1.22
CA VAL A 5 -18.74 0.89 0.95
C VAL A 5 -18.31 2.34 1.19
N LEU A 6 -17.42 2.58 2.17
CA LEU A 6 -16.85 3.90 2.39
C LEU A 6 -15.98 4.34 1.20
N ILE A 7 -15.16 3.43 0.67
CA ILE A 7 -14.34 3.69 -0.52
C ILE A 7 -15.22 4.06 -1.71
N GLU A 8 -16.26 3.28 -1.99
CA GLU A 8 -17.22 3.56 -3.07
C GLU A 8 -17.92 4.91 -2.89
N PHE A 9 -18.27 5.27 -1.66
CA PHE A 9 -18.86 6.58 -1.35
C PHE A 9 -17.89 7.72 -1.67
N VAL A 10 -16.62 7.60 -1.28
CA VAL A 10 -15.58 8.61 -1.57
C VAL A 10 -15.33 8.71 -3.08
N GLU A 11 -15.20 7.58 -3.78
CA GLU A 11 -15.03 7.53 -5.24
C GLU A 11 -16.18 8.23 -5.97
N LYS A 12 -17.42 8.03 -5.51
CA LYS A 12 -18.59 8.73 -6.04
C LYS A 12 -18.52 10.24 -5.81
N TYR A 13 -18.01 10.68 -4.67
CA TYR A 13 -17.91 12.10 -4.34
C TYR A 13 -16.83 12.82 -5.14
N ILE A 14 -15.67 12.18 -5.35
CA ILE A 14 -14.55 12.76 -6.13
C ILE A 14 -14.74 12.59 -7.65
N GLY A 15 -15.65 11.71 -8.09
CA GLY A 15 -16.03 11.55 -9.49
C GLY A 15 -15.14 10.61 -10.32
N HIS A 16 -14.22 9.89 -9.68
CA HIS A 16 -13.36 8.89 -10.32
C HIS A 16 -12.90 7.83 -9.31
N PRO A 17 -12.42 6.65 -9.79
CA PRO A 17 -11.85 5.64 -8.92
C PRO A 17 -10.64 6.17 -8.13
N LEU A 18 -10.46 5.67 -6.92
CA LEU A 18 -9.29 5.97 -6.10
C LEU A 18 -8.12 5.08 -6.53
N PRO A 19 -6.90 5.63 -6.64
CA PRO A 19 -5.70 4.81 -6.80
C PRO A 19 -5.52 3.95 -5.55
N TYR A 20 -4.80 2.85 -5.71
CA TYR A 20 -4.47 1.93 -4.64
C TYR A 20 -5.66 1.32 -3.89
N ARG A 21 -6.84 1.30 -4.53
CA ARG A 21 -8.09 0.77 -3.95
C ARG A 21 -7.92 -0.67 -3.46
N GLU A 22 -7.30 -1.52 -4.26
CA GLU A 22 -7.15 -2.94 -3.93
C GLU A 22 -6.21 -3.14 -2.74
N GLU A 23 -5.12 -2.38 -2.71
CA GLU A 23 -4.12 -2.34 -1.66
C GLU A 23 -4.78 -1.92 -0.36
N ILE A 24 -5.48 -0.79 -0.34
CA ILE A 24 -6.14 -0.25 0.86
C ILE A 24 -7.24 -1.19 1.38
N ILE A 25 -8.00 -1.83 0.49
CA ILE A 25 -8.97 -2.86 0.88
C ILE A 25 -8.26 -4.08 1.48
N SER A 26 -7.17 -4.54 0.88
CA SER A 26 -6.41 -5.70 1.36
C SER A 26 -5.74 -5.41 2.71
N ILE A 27 -5.09 -4.26 2.87
CA ILE A 27 -4.49 -3.78 4.12
C ILE A 27 -5.54 -3.70 5.22
N ASN A 28 -6.73 -3.17 4.92
CA ASN A 28 -7.81 -3.12 5.92
C ASN A 28 -8.31 -4.53 6.31
N LYS A 29 -8.36 -5.49 5.38
CA LYS A 29 -8.66 -6.90 5.72
C LYS A 29 -7.62 -7.46 6.68
N ILE A 30 -6.33 -7.25 6.39
CA ILE A 30 -5.21 -7.69 7.23
C ILE A 30 -5.29 -7.05 8.62
N ARG A 31 -5.46 -5.71 8.70
CA ARG A 31 -5.65 -4.98 9.96
C ARG A 31 -6.77 -5.59 10.80
N ASN A 32 -7.93 -5.87 10.20
CA ASN A 32 -9.04 -6.45 10.94
C ASN A 32 -8.71 -7.82 11.54
N ARG A 33 -7.81 -8.60 10.93
CA ARG A 33 -7.35 -9.87 11.50
C ARG A 33 -6.36 -9.66 12.63
N LEU A 34 -5.38 -8.79 12.44
CA LEU A 34 -4.43 -8.41 13.48
C LEU A 34 -5.14 -7.89 14.74
N VAL A 35 -6.17 -7.06 14.58
CA VAL A 35 -6.89 -6.44 15.70
C VAL A 35 -7.89 -7.38 16.38
N HIS A 36 -8.62 -8.21 15.62
CA HIS A 36 -9.77 -8.94 16.16
C HIS A 36 -9.58 -10.46 16.29
N ARG A 37 -8.52 -11.03 15.73
CA ARG A 37 -8.30 -12.49 15.70
C ARG A 37 -6.84 -12.88 15.95
N ASP A 38 -6.08 -12.03 16.65
CA ASP A 38 -4.64 -12.23 16.92
C ASP A 38 -3.83 -12.54 15.63
N GLY A 39 -4.25 -11.96 14.51
CA GLY A 39 -3.61 -12.18 13.21
C GLY A 39 -3.78 -13.59 12.63
N LEU A 40 -4.62 -14.46 13.19
CA LEU A 40 -4.86 -15.80 12.65
C LEU A 40 -5.79 -15.75 11.42
N VAL A 41 -5.37 -16.41 10.35
CA VAL A 41 -6.20 -16.62 9.15
C VAL A 41 -7.17 -17.78 9.38
N SER A 42 -8.45 -17.54 9.14
CA SER A 42 -9.53 -18.50 9.38
C SER A 42 -10.38 -18.74 8.13
N ASP A 43 -11.27 -19.73 8.18
CA ASP A 43 -12.11 -20.12 7.04
C ASP A 43 -12.91 -18.95 6.45
N ILE A 44 -13.36 -18.01 7.29
CA ILE A 44 -14.14 -16.84 6.87
C ILE A 44 -13.33 -15.92 5.94
N ASP A 45 -12.01 -15.94 6.03
CA ASP A 45 -11.12 -15.05 5.28
C ASP A 45 -10.81 -15.57 3.88
N ILE A 46 -10.89 -16.89 3.68
CA ILE A 46 -10.60 -17.57 2.42
C ILE A 46 -11.85 -18.12 1.72
N ARG A 47 -13.00 -18.16 2.42
CA ARG A 47 -14.25 -18.80 1.94
C ARG A 47 -14.87 -18.22 0.65
N ASN A 48 -14.45 -17.04 0.20
CA ASN A 48 -15.26 -16.24 -0.74
C ASN A 48 -14.64 -15.99 -2.13
N LYS A 49 -13.52 -16.61 -2.50
CA LYS A 49 -12.96 -16.57 -3.86
C LYS A 49 -12.16 -17.84 -4.15
N SER A 50 -11.91 -18.11 -5.43
CA SER A 50 -11.05 -19.17 -6.00
C SER A 50 -9.61 -19.26 -5.47
N ASN A 51 -9.25 -18.48 -4.45
CA ASN A 51 -7.94 -18.44 -3.84
C ASN A 51 -8.08 -18.88 -2.38
N GLU A 52 -7.45 -20.00 -2.04
CA GLU A 52 -7.36 -20.57 -0.69
C GLU A 52 -6.47 -19.73 0.26
N GLU A 53 -6.22 -18.46 -0.07
CA GLU A 53 -5.24 -17.60 0.58
C GLU A 53 -5.78 -16.19 0.80
N LEU A 54 -5.46 -15.61 1.95
CA LEU A 54 -5.67 -14.20 2.25
C LEU A 54 -4.49 -13.40 1.67
N GLU A 55 -4.78 -12.47 0.77
CA GLU A 55 -3.76 -11.64 0.11
C GLU A 55 -3.67 -10.24 0.74
N MET A 56 -2.43 -9.78 0.93
CA MET A 56 -2.06 -8.40 1.24
C MET A 56 -1.33 -7.82 0.03
N LYS A 57 -1.77 -6.66 -0.46
CA LYS A 57 -1.12 -5.89 -1.54
C LYS A 57 -0.72 -4.53 -1.02
N TRP A 58 0.44 -4.04 -1.46
CA TRP A 58 0.94 -2.70 -1.12
C TRP A 58 1.97 -2.24 -2.16
N ILE A 59 2.23 -0.93 -2.19
CA ILE A 59 3.33 -0.35 -2.97
C ILE A 59 4.50 0.00 -2.06
N SER A 60 5.71 -0.04 -2.61
CA SER A 60 6.92 0.40 -1.92
C SER A 60 7.69 1.37 -2.80
N LEU A 61 8.30 2.38 -2.17
CA LEU A 61 9.25 3.27 -2.82
C LEU A 61 10.65 2.65 -2.76
N LYS A 62 11.19 2.28 -3.91
CA LYS A 62 12.56 1.76 -4.02
C LYS A 62 13.47 2.78 -4.68
N TRP A 63 14.61 3.03 -4.07
CA TRP A 63 15.63 3.94 -4.58
C TRP A 63 16.69 3.16 -5.35
N TYR A 64 17.18 3.76 -6.42
CA TYR A 64 18.20 3.19 -7.28
C TYR A 64 19.28 4.24 -7.57
N THR A 65 20.49 3.78 -7.84
CA THR A 65 21.60 4.59 -8.33
C THR A 65 22.25 3.93 -9.55
N LYS A 66 23.03 4.68 -10.33
CA LYS A 66 23.80 4.15 -11.45
C LYS A 66 25.23 3.85 -11.01
N ILE A 67 25.61 2.58 -10.94
CA ILE A 67 26.98 2.13 -10.66
C ILE A 67 27.51 1.45 -11.92
N ASN A 68 28.60 1.96 -12.48
CA ASN A 68 29.19 1.43 -13.72
C ASN A 68 28.16 1.25 -14.85
N GLU A 69 27.31 2.27 -15.02
CA GLU A 69 26.19 2.30 -15.96
C GLU A 69 25.00 1.34 -15.70
N VAL A 70 25.06 0.54 -14.63
CA VAL A 70 23.98 -0.37 -14.23
C VAL A 70 23.13 0.29 -13.16
N LEU A 71 21.80 0.16 -13.29
CA LEU A 71 20.86 0.62 -12.28
C LEU A 71 20.82 -0.38 -11.12
N THR A 72 21.30 0.02 -9.95
CA THR A 72 21.40 -0.81 -8.74
C THR A 72 20.47 -0.30 -7.66
N GLU A 73 19.67 -1.20 -7.05
CA GLU A 73 18.81 -0.85 -5.91
C GLU A 73 19.68 -0.46 -4.70
N ILE A 74 19.32 0.64 -4.06
CA ILE A 74 20.03 1.15 -2.89
C ILE A 74 19.66 0.33 -1.67
N THR A 75 20.60 -0.50 -1.22
CA THR A 75 20.49 -1.29 0.00
C THR A 75 21.09 -0.56 1.20
N TYR A 76 20.93 -1.13 2.40
CA TYR A 76 21.61 -0.62 3.59
C TYR A 76 23.14 -0.70 3.46
N ASP A 77 23.66 -1.84 2.99
CA ASP A 77 25.10 -2.05 2.84
C ASP A 77 25.71 -1.06 1.85
N LEU A 78 25.04 -0.84 0.72
CA LEU A 78 25.47 0.12 -0.28
C LEU A 78 25.51 1.55 0.27
N ARG A 79 24.55 1.94 1.11
CA ARG A 79 24.56 3.25 1.80
C ARG A 79 25.76 3.41 2.73
N LYS A 80 26.15 2.34 3.41
CA LYS A 80 27.28 2.33 4.36
C LYS A 80 28.63 2.50 3.65
N GLU A 81 28.74 2.00 2.42
CA GLU A 81 29.97 2.09 1.60
C GLU A 81 30.21 3.49 1.00
N GLY A 82 29.26 4.41 1.13
CA GLY A 82 29.36 5.77 0.60
C GLY A 82 28.89 5.83 -0.86
N LEU A 83 27.63 6.22 -1.04
CA LEU A 83 27.02 6.34 -2.36
C LEU A 83 27.34 7.68 -3.02
N ASN A 84 27.81 7.64 -4.27
CA ASN A 84 27.81 8.83 -5.12
C ASN A 84 26.37 9.11 -5.58
N VAL A 85 25.76 10.14 -5.00
CA VAL A 85 24.32 10.45 -5.10
C VAL A 85 23.91 11.11 -6.41
N ASN A 86 24.85 11.34 -7.33
CA ASN A 86 24.62 12.17 -8.52
C ASN A 86 23.66 11.56 -9.56
N ASN A 87 23.22 10.30 -9.38
CA ASN A 87 22.27 9.61 -10.26
C ASN A 87 21.18 8.86 -9.48
N LEU A 88 20.66 9.47 -8.41
CA LEU A 88 19.57 8.90 -7.63
C LEU A 88 18.27 8.91 -8.44
N THR A 89 17.61 7.76 -8.57
CA THR A 89 16.25 7.66 -9.09
C THR A 89 15.42 6.78 -8.17
N TYR A 90 14.10 6.82 -8.31
CA TYR A 90 13.21 5.96 -7.55
C TYR A 90 12.19 5.31 -8.46
N LYS A 91 11.66 4.18 -8.00
CA LYS A 91 10.53 3.51 -8.62
C LYS A 91 9.53 3.11 -7.54
N VAL A 92 8.25 3.27 -7.86
CA VAL A 92 7.17 2.64 -7.11
C VAL A 92 7.06 1.21 -7.60
N VAL A 93 7.03 0.27 -6.67
CA VAL A 93 6.98 -1.17 -6.97
C VAL A 93 5.78 -1.79 -6.26
N ASP A 94 5.00 -2.56 -6.99
CA ASP A 94 3.88 -3.34 -6.47
C ASP A 94 4.38 -4.58 -5.74
N ASN A 95 3.80 -4.85 -4.58
CA ASN A 95 4.15 -6.00 -3.74
C ASN A 95 2.89 -6.75 -3.34
N LYS A 96 3.07 -8.05 -3.09
CA LYS A 96 2.03 -8.91 -2.55
C LYS A 96 2.60 -9.95 -1.60
N LYS A 97 1.79 -10.35 -0.63
CA LYS A 97 2.05 -11.46 0.28
C LYS A 97 0.75 -12.20 0.55
N THR A 98 0.82 -13.52 0.55
CA THR A 98 -0.34 -14.38 0.79
C THR A 98 -0.17 -15.14 2.10
N PHE A 99 -1.31 -15.42 2.74
CA PHE A 99 -1.40 -16.14 4.00
C PHE A 99 -2.44 -17.26 3.88
N LYS A 100 -2.04 -18.49 4.20
CA LYS A 100 -2.90 -19.68 4.15
C LYS A 100 -3.74 -19.81 5.41
N LEU A 101 -4.77 -20.67 5.34
CA LEU A 101 -5.57 -21.06 6.50
C LEU A 101 -4.68 -21.48 7.69
N GLY A 102 -5.00 -20.99 8.89
CA GLY A 102 -4.26 -21.30 10.11
C GLY A 102 -2.91 -20.59 10.26
N GLN A 103 -2.45 -19.83 9.26
CA GLN A 103 -1.24 -19.04 9.40
C GLN A 103 -1.48 -17.79 10.23
N LYS A 104 -0.46 -17.42 11.01
CA LYS A 104 -0.42 -16.12 11.68
C LYS A 104 0.15 -15.08 10.72
N ILE A 105 -0.52 -13.95 10.60
CA ILE A 105 -0.06 -12.82 9.80
C ILE A 105 1.19 -12.25 10.47
N THR A 106 2.27 -12.20 9.72
CA THR A 106 3.53 -11.56 10.09
C THR A 106 3.88 -10.47 9.08
N ILE A 107 4.31 -9.33 9.61
CA ILE A 107 4.72 -8.17 8.82
C ILE A 107 6.11 -7.77 9.30
N ASP A 108 7.10 -7.76 8.40
CA ASP A 108 8.43 -7.26 8.71
C ASP A 108 8.52 -5.73 8.56
N ILE A 109 9.66 -5.16 8.93
CA ILE A 109 9.85 -3.70 8.89
C ILE A 109 9.79 -3.11 7.47
N ASN A 110 10.24 -3.83 6.45
CA ASN A 110 10.21 -3.36 5.06
C ASN A 110 8.79 -3.40 4.52
N GLU A 111 8.06 -4.47 4.83
CA GLU A 111 6.64 -4.61 4.52
C GLU A 111 5.82 -3.51 5.21
N PHE A 112 6.08 -3.25 6.49
CA PHE A 112 5.43 -2.17 7.23
C PHE A 112 5.68 -0.80 6.60
N ASN A 113 6.92 -0.49 6.22
CA ASN A 113 7.26 0.77 5.57
C ASN A 113 6.55 0.94 4.22
N GLY A 114 6.43 -0.15 3.43
CA GLY A 114 5.66 -0.14 2.20
C GLY A 114 4.16 0.10 2.43
N ILE A 115 3.57 -0.56 3.44
CA ILE A 115 2.18 -0.33 3.85
C ILE A 115 1.96 1.13 4.28
N ALA A 116 2.87 1.68 5.09
CA ALA A 116 2.80 3.07 5.53
C ALA A 116 2.89 4.04 4.34
N TYR A 117 3.82 3.80 3.41
CA TYR A 117 3.94 4.57 2.17
C TYR A 117 2.66 4.51 1.33
N THR A 118 2.09 3.32 1.15
CA THR A 118 0.80 3.12 0.44
C THR A 118 -0.32 3.96 1.05
N CYS A 119 -0.45 3.94 2.38
CA CYS A 119 -1.45 4.74 3.09
C CYS A 119 -1.20 6.25 2.94
N ALA A 120 0.05 6.69 2.96
CA ALA A 120 0.41 8.09 2.79
C ALA A 120 0.06 8.60 1.38
N GLU A 121 0.43 7.85 0.34
CA GLU A 121 0.10 8.17 -1.05
C GLU A 121 -1.42 8.20 -1.29
N PHE A 122 -2.14 7.22 -0.73
CA PHE A 122 -3.60 7.19 -0.79
C PHE A 122 -4.24 8.41 -0.12
N ALA A 123 -3.79 8.76 1.09
CA ALA A 123 -4.29 9.92 1.82
C ALA A 123 -3.97 11.24 1.09
N GLN A 124 -2.75 11.37 0.57
CA GLN A 124 -2.32 12.52 -0.21
C GLN A 124 -3.16 12.69 -1.47
N TYR A 125 -3.46 11.59 -2.17
CA TYR A 125 -4.32 11.62 -3.33
C TYR A 125 -5.72 12.14 -2.98
N ILE A 126 -6.36 11.54 -1.97
CA ILE A 126 -7.70 11.98 -1.52
C ILE A 126 -7.65 13.48 -1.19
N TYR A 127 -6.67 13.91 -0.39
CA TYR A 127 -6.53 15.32 -0.03
C TYR A 127 -6.40 16.23 -1.26
N SER A 128 -5.59 15.84 -2.25
CA SER A 128 -5.42 16.61 -3.48
C SER A 128 -6.67 16.65 -4.37
N SER A 129 -7.50 15.60 -4.30
CA SER A 129 -8.76 15.49 -5.05
C SER A 129 -9.93 16.19 -4.38
N MET A 130 -9.79 16.59 -3.11
CA MET A 130 -10.85 17.34 -2.43
C MET A 130 -10.99 18.76 -3.01
N PRO A 131 -12.21 19.28 -3.15
CA PRO A 131 -12.44 20.68 -3.51
C PRO A 131 -11.75 21.59 -2.49
N LYS A 132 -10.91 22.53 -2.96
CA LYS A 132 -10.27 23.50 -2.07
C LYS A 132 -11.28 24.57 -1.64
N PRO A 133 -11.37 24.91 -0.35
CA PRO A 133 -12.19 26.03 0.09
C PRO A 133 -11.63 27.33 -0.54
N GLY A 134 -12.39 27.93 -1.46
CA GLY A 134 -12.01 29.18 -2.13
C GLY A 134 -12.27 29.26 -3.64
N ASN A 135 -12.57 28.15 -4.31
CA ASN A 135 -12.94 28.15 -5.74
C ASN A 135 -14.47 28.18 -5.98
N ASN A 136 -15.22 28.91 -5.14
CA ASN A 136 -16.58 29.33 -5.45
C ASN A 136 -16.56 30.76 -6.01
N ASN A 137 -16.08 30.91 -7.24
CA ASN A 137 -16.53 32.02 -8.09
C ASN A 137 -17.65 31.48 -8.96
N GLY A 138 -18.91 31.70 -8.55
CA GLY A 138 -20.06 31.50 -9.42
C GLY A 138 -21.27 30.81 -8.78
N LEU A 139 -21.88 31.45 -7.79
CA LEU A 139 -23.35 31.58 -7.65
C LEU A 139 -23.64 32.99 -7.15
#